data_AF-A0A0L0GA80-F1
#
_entry.id   AF-A0A0L0GA80-F1
#
_cell.length_a   1.000
_cell.length_b   1.000
_cell.length_c   1.000
_cell.angle_alpha   90.00
_cell.angle_beta   90.00
_cell.angle_gamma   90.00
#
_symmetry.space_group_name_H-M   'P 1'
#
loop_
_entity.id
_entity.type
_entity.pdbx_description
1 polymer ?
#
loop_
_entity_poly.entity_id
_entity_poly.type
_entity_poly.pdbx_seq_one_letter_code
_entity_poly.pdbx_strand_id
1 'polypeptide(L)'
;MVNPQVFPQEKQSCFPNPRNPDLKMQSVIAPGADWGSSAHRFPNYVDGEATWPAQLLADIPGRCTTYESFQTTVAENPDRPYLGERKVVHNEDGSTSVGDYEFINFLEASDTATLIGSGLKSLGISKNQTVGLYSKNRKE
;
A
#
# COMPACT_ATOMS: atom_id res chain seq x y z
N MET A 1 9.78 -49.86 -9.14
CA MET A 1 9.32 -48.53 -9.58
C MET A 1 8.85 -47.80 -8.33
N VAL A 2 9.59 -46.80 -7.87
CA VAL A 2 9.32 -46.10 -6.60
C VAL A 2 8.61 -44.79 -6.93
N ASN A 3 7.43 -44.59 -6.33
CA ASN A 3 6.64 -43.36 -6.39
C ASN A 3 7.48 -42.16 -5.94
N PRO A 4 7.57 -41.07 -6.71
CA PRO A 4 8.13 -39.83 -6.19
C PRO A 4 7.12 -39.24 -5.18
N GLN A 5 7.55 -39.17 -3.92
CA GLN A 5 6.82 -38.47 -2.87
C GLN A 5 6.65 -37.00 -3.30
N VAL A 6 5.39 -36.61 -3.53
CA VAL A 6 5.02 -35.21 -3.68
C VAL A 6 5.14 -34.58 -2.29
N PHE A 7 6.23 -33.89 -2.02
CA PHE A 7 6.36 -33.05 -0.83
C PHE A 7 5.33 -31.91 -0.94
N PRO A 8 4.56 -31.60 0.11
CA PRO A 8 3.71 -30.43 0.12
C PRO A 8 4.61 -29.21 -0.10
N GLN A 9 4.40 -28.49 -1.20
CA GLN A 9 5.01 -27.18 -1.40
C GLN A 9 4.54 -26.31 -0.23
N GLU A 10 5.44 -25.94 0.68
CA GLU A 10 5.15 -24.94 1.69
C GLU A 10 4.59 -23.73 0.95
N LYS A 11 3.37 -23.31 1.32
CA LYS A 11 2.75 -22.11 0.77
C LYS A 11 3.68 -20.96 1.12
N GLN A 12 4.50 -20.56 0.15
CA GLN A 12 5.35 -19.40 0.29
C GLN A 12 4.43 -18.23 0.62
N SER A 13 4.62 -17.66 1.81
CA SER A 13 3.85 -16.53 2.28
C SER A 13 3.85 -15.47 1.18
N CYS A 14 2.67 -15.03 0.73
CA CYS A 14 2.52 -13.95 -0.23
C CYS A 14 2.87 -12.58 0.38
N PHE A 15 3.32 -12.56 1.63
CA PHE A 15 3.73 -11.34 2.31
C PHE A 15 5.18 -11.01 2.00
N PRO A 16 5.49 -9.73 1.74
CA PRO A 16 6.85 -9.28 1.54
C PRO A 16 7.74 -9.67 2.73
N ASN A 17 8.94 -10.19 2.46
CA ASN A 17 9.91 -10.50 3.51
C ASN A 17 10.31 -9.21 4.24
N PRO A 18 9.95 -9.02 5.53
CA PRO A 18 10.21 -7.79 6.27
C PRO A 18 11.71 -7.53 6.51
N ARG A 19 12.57 -8.53 6.24
CA ARG A 19 14.03 -8.42 6.30
C ARG A 19 14.66 -7.98 4.97
N ASN A 20 13.88 -7.80 3.90
CA ASN A 20 14.41 -7.32 2.63
C ASN A 20 14.61 -5.79 2.69
N PRO A 21 15.87 -5.29 2.64
CA PRO A 21 16.15 -3.85 2.74
C PRO A 21 15.55 -3.04 1.59
N ASP A 22 15.33 -3.65 0.42
CA ASP A 22 14.76 -2.99 -0.76
C ASP A 22 13.30 -2.57 -0.54
N LEU A 23 12.60 -3.28 0.35
CA LEU A 23 11.20 -3.00 0.68
C LEU A 23 11.05 -1.93 1.75
N LYS A 24 12.07 -1.70 2.57
CA LYS A 24 12.08 -0.68 3.64
C LYS A 24 11.78 0.73 3.11
N MET A 25 12.15 0.98 1.85
CA MET A 25 11.91 2.26 1.17
C MET A 25 10.41 2.56 1.05
N GLN A 26 9.56 1.54 0.89
CA GLN A 26 8.14 1.65 0.52
C GLN A 26 7.17 1.87 1.70
N SER A 27 7.64 1.88 2.95
CA SER A 27 6.73 2.12 4.09
C SER A 27 7.33 3.04 5.14
N VAL A 28 6.49 3.96 5.63
CA VAL A 28 6.76 4.77 6.81
C VAL A 28 6.38 3.94 8.04
N ILE A 29 7.33 3.79 8.95
CA ILE A 29 7.14 3.03 10.19
C ILE A 29 6.94 4.06 11.30
N ALA A 30 5.91 3.89 12.11
CA ALA A 30 5.74 4.71 13.30
C ALA A 30 6.96 4.54 14.25
N PRO A 31 7.39 5.60 14.97
CA PRO A 31 8.44 5.48 15.97
C PRO A 31 8.14 4.35 16.96
N GLY A 32 9.05 3.39 17.09
CA GLY A 32 8.91 2.23 17.98
C GLY A 32 8.14 1.03 17.42
N ALA A 33 7.62 1.10 16.19
CA ALA A 33 6.97 -0.03 15.53
C ALA A 33 7.97 -0.89 14.72
N ASP A 34 7.62 -2.17 14.49
CA ASP A 34 8.36 -3.05 13.57
C ASP A 34 7.63 -3.23 12.22
N TRP A 35 8.43 -3.50 11.18
CA TRP A 35 7.96 -3.92 9.87
C TRP A 35 7.33 -5.32 9.92
N GLY A 36 6.02 -5.39 9.67
CA GLY A 36 5.31 -6.66 9.51
C GLY A 36 4.37 -6.95 10.67
N SER A 37 4.82 -6.93 11.94
CA SER A 37 3.91 -7.25 13.06
C SER A 37 2.76 -6.24 13.21
N SER A 38 3.04 -4.97 12.87
CA SER A 38 2.03 -3.89 12.88
C SER A 38 1.17 -3.84 11.62
N ALA A 39 1.65 -4.39 10.50
CA ALA A 39 0.92 -4.48 9.23
C ALA A 39 0.02 -5.74 9.15
N HIS A 40 0.38 -6.78 9.88
CA HIS A 40 -0.35 -8.05 9.94
C HIS A 40 -1.06 -8.19 11.29
N ARG A 41 -2.25 -7.59 11.41
CA ARG A 41 -3.14 -7.90 12.52
C ARG A 41 -3.89 -9.19 12.23
N PHE A 42 -3.34 -10.30 12.69
CA PHE A 42 -4.10 -11.52 12.87
C PHE A 42 -5.08 -11.33 14.05
N PRO A 43 -6.29 -11.91 14.00
CA PRO A 43 -7.15 -11.93 15.17
C PRO A 43 -6.43 -12.66 16.31
N ASN A 44 -6.47 -12.07 17.51
CA ASN A 44 -6.09 -12.78 18.72
C ASN A 44 -7.25 -13.69 19.09
N TYR A 45 -7.01 -14.98 19.28
CA TYR A 45 -8.05 -15.88 19.78
C TYR A 45 -8.04 -15.86 21.30
N VAL A 46 -9.12 -15.38 21.91
CA VAL A 46 -9.37 -15.43 23.36
C VAL A 46 -10.54 -16.39 23.56
N ASP A 47 -10.31 -17.49 24.27
CA ASP A 47 -11.32 -18.54 24.50
C ASP A 47 -11.95 -19.14 23.23
N GLY A 48 -11.19 -19.22 22.15
CA GLY A 48 -11.67 -19.74 20.86
C GLY A 48 -12.41 -18.72 20.00
N GLU A 49 -12.64 -17.51 20.52
CA GLU A 49 -13.27 -16.42 19.79
C GLU A 49 -12.23 -15.47 19.19
N ALA A 50 -12.42 -15.12 17.92
CA ALA A 50 -11.54 -14.19 17.21
C ALA A 50 -11.77 -12.75 17.70
N THR A 51 -10.82 -12.22 18.47
CA THR A 51 -10.78 -10.82 18.90
C THR A 51 -9.82 -10.02 18.03
N TRP A 52 -10.33 -8.96 17.40
CA TRP A 52 -9.52 -8.10 16.54
C TRP A 52 -8.84 -7.01 17.39
N PRO A 53 -7.54 -6.74 17.22
CA PRO A 53 -6.90 -5.61 17.91
C PRO A 53 -7.61 -4.30 17.54
N ALA A 54 -7.82 -3.43 18.55
CA ALA A 54 -8.55 -2.17 18.47
C ALA A 54 -8.24 -1.39 17.18
N GLN A 55 -9.27 -0.93 16.46
CA GLN A 55 -9.22 -0.39 15.09
C GLN A 55 -7.95 0.43 14.80
N LEU A 56 -7.40 0.31 13.59
CA LEU A 56 -6.19 1.01 13.09
C LEU A 56 -6.19 2.55 13.32
N LEU A 57 -7.36 3.10 13.64
CA LEU A 57 -7.67 4.52 13.81
C LEU A 57 -8.08 4.90 15.24
N ALA A 58 -8.29 3.93 16.13
CA ALA A 58 -8.86 4.19 17.46
C ALA A 58 -7.89 4.92 18.40
N ASP A 59 -6.58 4.76 18.19
CA ASP A 59 -5.58 5.14 19.20
C ASP A 59 -4.93 6.51 18.92
N ILE A 60 -5.30 7.20 17.83
CA ILE A 60 -4.74 8.52 17.47
C ILE A 60 -5.88 9.51 17.22
N PRO A 61 -6.11 10.48 18.14
CA PRO A 61 -7.12 11.51 17.97
C PRO A 61 -6.98 12.25 16.62
N GLY A 62 -8.06 12.33 15.85
CA GLY A 62 -8.12 13.07 14.58
C GLY A 62 -7.78 12.26 13.31
N ARG A 63 -7.48 10.95 13.41
CA ARG A 63 -7.32 10.07 12.25
C ARG A 63 -8.56 9.20 12.05
N CYS A 64 -9.65 9.78 11.58
CA CYS A 64 -10.93 9.09 11.38
C CYS A 64 -11.09 8.51 9.96
N THR A 65 -10.21 8.91 9.03
CA THR A 65 -10.23 8.50 7.63
C THR A 65 -8.84 8.03 7.17
N THR A 66 -8.82 7.26 6.08
CA THR A 66 -7.57 6.90 5.39
C THR A 66 -6.84 8.14 4.89
N TYR A 67 -7.58 9.18 4.49
CA TYR A 67 -7.02 10.48 4.09
C TYR A 67 -6.27 11.17 5.24
N GLU A 68 -6.88 11.30 6.42
CA GLU A 68 -6.22 11.94 7.58
C GLU A 68 -4.98 11.16 8.04
N SER A 69 -5.02 9.83 7.97
CA SER A 69 -3.86 8.99 8.23
C SER A 69 -2.74 9.26 7.22
N PHE A 70 -3.09 9.34 5.94
CA PHE A 70 -2.15 9.66 4.87
C PHE A 70 -1.55 11.06 5.01
N GLN A 71 -2.36 12.08 5.33
CA GLN A 71 -1.90 13.46 5.54
C GLN A 71 -0.87 13.57 6.67
N THR A 72 -0.99 12.76 7.73
CA THR A 72 0.05 12.74 8.77
C THR A 72 1.38 12.22 8.23
N THR A 73 1.35 11.15 7.44
CA THR A 73 2.54 10.60 6.79
C THR A 73 3.18 11.60 5.83
N VAL A 74 2.37 12.35 5.07
CA VAL A 74 2.83 13.40 4.15
C VAL A 74 3.54 14.51 4.93
N ALA A 75 2.98 14.96 6.06
CA ALA A 75 3.59 16.01 6.89
C ALA A 75 4.97 15.61 7.43
N GLU A 76 5.17 14.34 7.76
CA GLU A 76 6.42 13.83 8.32
C GLU A 76 7.44 13.41 7.25
N ASN A 77 7.01 13.12 6.02
CA ASN A 77 7.86 12.52 4.97
C ASN A 77 7.59 13.11 3.57
N PRO A 78 7.51 14.44 3.38
CA PRO A 78 7.00 15.03 2.14
C PRO A 78 7.81 14.63 0.89
N ASP A 79 9.14 14.63 0.99
CA ASP A 79 10.05 14.35 -0.12
C ASP A 79 10.36 12.85 -0.31
N ARG A 80 9.82 11.98 0.54
CA ARG A 80 10.14 10.55 0.50
C ARG A 80 9.45 9.89 -0.70
N PRO A 81 10.13 9.02 -1.48
CA PRO A 81 9.50 8.26 -2.55
C PRO A 81 8.33 7.40 -2.05
N TYR A 82 7.21 7.39 -2.79
CA TYR A 82 5.98 6.70 -2.42
C TYR A 82 5.47 5.76 -3.53
N LEU A 83 4.90 6.30 -4.62
CA LEU A 83 4.35 5.47 -5.72
C LEU A 83 5.35 5.40 -6.87
N GLY A 84 5.86 4.19 -7.13
CA GLY A 84 6.77 3.89 -8.23
C GLY A 84 6.08 3.22 -9.42
N GLU A 85 6.30 3.74 -10.62
CA GLU A 85 5.87 3.13 -11.88
C GLU A 85 7.10 2.74 -12.72
N ARG A 86 7.02 1.64 -13.46
CA ARG A 86 8.02 1.25 -14.45
C ARG A 86 7.42 1.30 -15.84
N LYS A 87 8.14 1.92 -16.78
CA LYS A 87 7.75 1.88 -18.19
C LYS A 87 8.33 0.63 -18.85
N VAL A 88 7.52 0.02 -19.72
CA VAL A 88 8.01 -1.00 -20.66
C VAL A 88 8.78 -0.27 -21.75
N VAL A 89 10.04 -0.63 -21.94
CA VAL A 89 10.90 -0.09 -22.99
C VAL A 89 10.84 -1.04 -24.19
N HIS A 90 10.50 -0.51 -25.35
CA HIS A 90 10.54 -1.26 -26.60
C HIS A 90 11.92 -1.09 -27.24
N ASN A 91 12.65 -2.19 -27.36
CA ASN A 91 13.98 -2.21 -27.94
C ASN A 91 13.91 -2.25 -29.48
N GLU A 92 14.99 -1.85 -30.15
CA GLU A 92 15.07 -1.83 -31.63
C GLU A 92 14.92 -3.22 -32.27
N ASP A 93 15.24 -4.28 -31.53
CA ASP A 93 15.10 -5.68 -31.94
C ASP A 93 13.66 -6.22 -31.81
N GLY A 94 12.71 -5.37 -31.41
CA GLY A 94 11.31 -5.73 -31.18
C GLY A 94 11.04 -6.41 -29.84
N SER A 95 12.06 -6.60 -28.99
CA SER A 95 11.88 -7.11 -27.63
C SER A 95 11.40 -6.01 -26.68
N THR A 96 10.94 -6.41 -25.50
CA THR A 96 10.59 -5.49 -24.42
C THR A 96 11.53 -5.68 -23.23
N SER A 97 11.99 -4.58 -22.68
CA SER A 97 12.74 -4.55 -21.43
C SER A 97 11.99 -3.73 -20.38
N VAL A 98 12.32 -3.94 -19.11
CA VAL A 98 11.68 -3.21 -18.01
C VAL A 98 12.56 -2.03 -17.64
N GLY A 99 12.06 -0.81 -17.85
CA GLY A 99 12.77 0.42 -17.52
C GLY A 99 12.94 0.63 -16.02
N ASP A 100 13.63 1.72 -15.68
CA ASP A 100 13.82 2.14 -14.29
C ASP A 100 12.50 2.56 -13.63
N TYR A 101 12.46 2.52 -12.30
CA TYR A 101 11.34 3.05 -11.55
C TYR A 101 11.37 4.58 -11.56
N GLU A 102 10.26 5.18 -11.97
CA GLU A 102 9.95 6.59 -11.73
C GLU A 102 9.04 6.68 -10.51
N PHE A 103 9.46 7.42 -9.48
CA PHE A 103 8.68 7.61 -8.26
C PHE A 103 8.12 9.02 -8.19
N ILE A 104 6.90 9.14 -7.65
CA ILE A 104 6.45 10.37 -7.03
C ILE A 104 6.67 10.32 -5.51
N ASN A 105 6.86 11.47 -4.89
CA ASN A 105 6.96 11.58 -3.44
C ASN A 105 5.58 11.68 -2.76
N PHE A 106 5.56 11.66 -1.42
CA PHE A 106 4.31 11.78 -0.65
C PHE A 106 3.57 13.09 -0.90
N LEU A 107 4.29 14.20 -1.06
CA LEU A 107 3.68 15.51 -1.32
C LEU A 107 2.97 15.53 -2.68
N GLU A 108 3.64 15.09 -3.74
CA GLU A 108 3.07 14.99 -5.09
C GLU A 108 1.82 14.08 -5.14
N ALA A 109 1.85 12.97 -4.41
CA ALA A 109 0.69 12.09 -4.27
C ALA A 109 -0.47 12.77 -3.52
N SER A 110 -0.17 13.57 -2.48
CA SER A 110 -1.16 14.35 -1.74
C SER A 110 -1.81 15.44 -2.59
N ASP A 111 -1.02 16.15 -3.38
CA ASP A 111 -1.51 17.17 -4.30
C ASP A 111 -2.43 16.54 -5.36
N THR A 112 -2.03 15.38 -5.90
CA THR A 112 -2.84 14.61 -6.85
C THR A 112 -4.18 14.19 -6.23
N ALA A 113 -4.17 13.65 -5.01
CA ALA A 113 -5.40 13.26 -4.31
C ALA A 113 -6.35 14.45 -4.07
N THR A 114 -5.80 15.63 -3.76
CA THR A 114 -6.58 16.87 -3.58
C THR A 114 -7.21 17.34 -4.89
N LEU A 115 -6.48 17.24 -6.01
CA LEU A 115 -7.00 17.57 -7.34
C LEU A 115 -8.13 16.63 -7.74
N ILE A 116 -7.96 15.31 -7.54
CA ILE A 116 -9.01 14.31 -7.80
C ILE A 116 -10.24 14.60 -6.94
N GLY A 117 -10.07 14.80 -5.63
CA GLY A 117 -11.17 15.11 -4.72
C GLY A 117 -11.92 16.40 -5.10
N SER A 118 -11.19 17.43 -5.54
CA SER A 118 -11.78 18.67 -6.03
C SER A 118 -12.57 18.48 -7.33
N GLY A 119 -12.06 17.63 -8.23
CA GLY A 119 -12.76 17.23 -9.46
C GLY A 119 -14.04 16.43 -9.18
N LEU A 120 -14.00 15.47 -8.26
CA LEU A 120 -15.20 14.72 -7.86
C LEU A 120 -16.27 15.66 -7.27
N LYS A 121 -15.84 16.61 -6.42
CA LYS A 121 -16.74 17.62 -5.86
C LYS A 121 -17.35 18.52 -6.95
N SER A 122 -16.57 18.94 -7.95
CA SER A 122 -17.08 19.78 -9.04
C SER A 122 -18.05 19.03 -9.96
N LEU A 123 -17.93 17.71 -10.07
CA LEU A 123 -18.87 16.82 -10.75
C LEU A 123 -20.15 16.54 -9.95
N GLY A 124 -20.30 17.13 -8.75
CA GLY A 124 -21.50 16.99 -7.92
C GLY A 124 -21.53 15.75 -7.03
N ILE A 125 -20.39 15.06 -6.87
CA ILE A 125 -20.31 13.93 -5.93
C ILE A 125 -20.52 14.44 -4.51
N SER A 126 -21.51 13.87 -3.83
CA SER A 126 -21.87 14.21 -2.47
C SER A 126 -21.14 13.34 -1.45
N LYS A 127 -21.06 13.83 -0.20
CA LYS A 127 -20.54 13.03 0.92
C LYS A 127 -21.32 11.72 1.02
N ASN A 128 -20.63 10.61 1.25
CA ASN A 128 -21.17 9.25 1.35
C ASN A 128 -21.78 8.68 0.06
N GLN A 129 -21.63 9.36 -1.08
CA GLN A 129 -22.03 8.80 -2.37
C GLN A 129 -21.01 7.73 -2.83
N THR A 130 -21.52 6.57 -3.23
CA THR A 130 -20.67 5.49 -3.78
C THR A 130 -20.10 5.88 -5.13
N VAL A 131 -18.80 5.69 -5.31
CA VAL A 131 -18.08 5.90 -6.58
C VAL A 131 -17.45 4.58 -7.02
N GLY A 132 -17.74 4.16 -8.25
CA GLY A 132 -17.07 3.01 -8.86
C GLY A 132 -15.74 3.45 -9.48
N LEU A 133 -14.66 2.72 -9.17
CA LEU A 133 -13.33 2.96 -9.75
C LEU A 133 -13.01 1.83 -10.72
N TYR A 134 -12.77 2.17 -11.98
CA TYR A 134 -12.27 1.25 -12.99
C TYR A 134 -10.99 1.83 -13.60
N SER A 135 -9.85 1.29 -13.18
CA SER A 135 -8.53 1.74 -13.63
C SER A 135 -7.59 0.55 -13.81
N LYS A 136 -6.52 0.77 -14.58
CA LYS A 136 -5.36 -0.12 -14.58
C LYS A 136 -4.46 0.26 -13.40
N ASN A 137 -3.54 -0.61 -12.99
CA ASN A 137 -2.59 -0.28 -11.93
C ASN A 137 -1.65 0.85 -12.39
N ARG A 138 -1.96 2.08 -11.98
CA ARG A 138 -1.27 3.33 -12.32
C ARG A 138 -1.36 4.28 -11.13
N LYS A 139 -0.69 5.43 -11.22
CA LYS A 139 -0.58 6.42 -10.16
C LYS A 139 -1.85 7.26 -9.94
N GLU A 140 -2.74 7.36 -10.93
CA GLU A 140 -4.03 8.06 -10.81
C GLU A 140 -4.99 7.34 -9.86
#